data_AF-A0A6I1GH51-F1
#
_entry.id   AF-A0A6I1GH51-F1
#
_cell.length_a   1.000
_cell.length_b   1.000
_cell.length_c   1.000
_cell.angle_alpha   90.00
_cell.angle_beta   90.00
_cell.angle_gamma   90.00
#
_symmetry.space_group_name_H-M   'P 1'
#
loop_
_entity.id
_entity.type
_entity.pdbx_description
1 polymer ?
#
loop_
_entity_poly.entity_id
_entity_poly.type
_entity_poly.pdbx_seq_one_letter_code
_entity_poly.pdbx_strand_id
1 'polypeptide(L)'
;MAMLTVPVDTLVPISRFDRGTASAEFAKVADNTPVTVLRNNEPVYFIINAHDYRHFRELEDEVKELRNAEAQRQALNGECTHSFKSVDGMDEYFDAL
;
A
#
# COMPACT_ATOMS: atom_id res chain seq x y z
N MET A 1 2.07 -10.98 8.39
CA MET A 1 1.95 -10.49 7.00
C MET A 1 0.69 -11.09 6.40
N ALA A 2 -0.30 -10.28 6.05
CA ALA A 2 -1.48 -10.78 5.35
C ALA A 2 -1.06 -11.13 3.90
N MET A 3 -1.24 -12.39 3.50
CA MET A 3 -1.11 -12.76 2.10
C MET A 3 -2.26 -12.12 1.33
N LEU A 4 -1.94 -11.16 0.47
CA LEU A 4 -2.87 -10.57 -0.48
C LEU A 4 -3.16 -11.61 -1.56
N THR A 5 -4.18 -12.44 -1.34
CA THR A 5 -4.62 -13.43 -2.33
C THR A 5 -5.42 -12.70 -3.41
N VAL A 6 -4.78 -12.43 -4.55
CA VAL A 6 -5.47 -11.89 -5.73
C VAL A 6 -6.35 -13.00 -6.31
N PRO A 7 -7.69 -12.85 -6.37
CA PRO A 7 -8.55 -13.86 -6.96
C PRO A 7 -8.20 -14.03 -8.45
N VAL A 8 -8.04 -15.28 -8.89
CA VAL A 8 -7.63 -15.59 -10.28
C VAL A 8 -8.59 -14.97 -11.31
N ASP A 9 -9.87 -14.85 -10.96
CA ASP A 9 -10.93 -14.26 -11.79
C ASP A 9 -10.73 -12.76 -12.09
N THR A 10 -9.81 -12.11 -11.36
CA THR A 10 -9.45 -10.70 -11.55
C THR A 10 -8.23 -10.50 -12.44
N LEU A 11 -7.57 -11.57 -12.89
CA LEU A 11 -6.36 -11.51 -13.70
C LEU A 11 -6.71 -11.34 -15.19
N VAL A 12 -6.33 -10.21 -15.76
CA VAL A 12 -6.64 -9.86 -17.15
C VAL A 12 -5.36 -9.56 -17.93
N PRO A 13 -5.06 -10.25 -19.04
CA PRO A 13 -3.90 -9.92 -19.86
C PRO A 13 -4.10 -8.57 -20.55
N ILE A 14 -3.03 -7.78 -20.65
CA ILE A 14 -3.03 -6.44 -21.25
C ILE A 14 -3.56 -6.42 -22.68
N SER A 15 -3.43 -7.53 -23.41
CA SER A 15 -3.97 -7.70 -24.77
C SER A 15 -5.50 -7.65 -24.85
N ARG A 16 -6.23 -7.92 -23.76
CA ARG A 16 -7.69 -7.74 -23.68
C ARG A 16 -8.09 -6.26 -23.67
N PHE A 17 -7.20 -5.38 -23.22
CA PHE A 17 -7.49 -3.94 -23.22
C PHE A 17 -7.33 -3.31 -24.61
N ASP A 18 -6.51 -3.91 -25.49
CA ASP A 18 -6.27 -3.41 -26.86
C ASP A 18 -7.39 -3.78 -27.85
N ARG A 19 -8.10 -4.89 -27.60
CA ARG A 19 -9.13 -5.43 -28.53
C ARG A 19 -10.53 -4.84 -28.35
N GLY A 20 -10.66 -3.67 -27.72
CA GLY A 20 -11.95 -3.01 -27.46
C GLY A 20 -12.79 -3.65 -26.35
N THR A 21 -12.30 -4.70 -25.67
CA THR A 21 -12.96 -5.29 -24.50
C THR A 21 -12.61 -4.59 -23.18
N ALA A 22 -11.84 -3.50 -23.23
CA ALA A 22 -11.44 -2.72 -22.05
C ALA A 22 -12.63 -2.26 -21.21
N SER A 23 -13.71 -1.79 -21.85
CA SER A 23 -14.90 -1.29 -21.14
C SER A 23 -15.57 -2.36 -20.27
N ALA A 24 -15.57 -3.62 -20.69
CA ALA A 24 -16.16 -4.71 -19.91
C ALA A 24 -15.31 -5.06 -18.67
N GLU A 25 -13.98 -4.94 -18.78
CA GLU A 25 -13.08 -5.17 -17.66
C GLU A 25 -13.12 -3.99 -16.67
N PHE A 26 -13.25 -2.75 -17.15
CA PHE A 26 -13.48 -1.58 -16.28
C PHE A 26 -14.85 -1.62 -15.59
N ALA A 27 -15.89 -2.18 -16.23
CA ALA A 27 -17.20 -2.33 -15.60
C ALA A 27 -17.15 -3.24 -14.36
N LYS A 28 -16.33 -4.31 -14.37
CA LYS A 28 -16.11 -5.16 -13.19
C LYS A 28 -15.50 -4.40 -12.01
N VAL A 29 -14.64 -3.42 -12.30
CA VAL A 29 -14.02 -2.57 -11.27
C VAL A 29 -15.04 -1.63 -10.62
N ALA A 30 -16.08 -1.23 -11.36
CA ALA A 30 -17.18 -0.44 -10.80
C ALA A 30 -17.99 -1.23 -9.75
N ASP A 31 -18.07 -2.57 -9.90
CA ASP A 31 -18.72 -3.49 -8.95
C ASP A 31 -17.80 -3.88 -7.76
N ASN A 32 -16.87 -3.00 -7.37
CA ASN A 32 -15.90 -3.19 -6.29
C ASN A 32 -15.01 -4.44 -6.42
N THR A 33 -14.84 -4.96 -7.64
CA THR A 33 -13.91 -6.06 -7.90
C THR A 33 -12.63 -5.51 -8.52
N PRO A 34 -11.51 -5.45 -7.78
CA PRO A 34 -10.26 -4.94 -8.32
C PRO A 34 -9.77 -5.86 -9.46
N VAL A 35 -9.19 -5.28 -10.52
CA VAL A 35 -8.68 -6.04 -11.67
C VAL A 35 -7.16 -5.94 -11.72
N THR A 36 -6.50 -7.08 -11.87
CA THR A 36 -5.04 -7.18 -11.97
C THR A 36 -4.65 -7.39 -13.42
N VAL A 37 -3.87 -6.47 -13.97
CA VAL A 37 -3.43 -6.53 -15.37
C VAL A 37 -2.10 -7.25 -15.48
N LEU A 38 -2.07 -8.26 -16.35
CA LEU A 38 -0.89 -9.06 -16.65
C LEU A 38 -0.24 -8.64 -17.97
N ARG A 39 1.08 -8.54 -18.01
CA ARG A 39 1.88 -8.48 -19.25
C ARG A 39 2.89 -9.63 -19.19
N ASN A 40 2.95 -10.45 -20.24
CA ASN A 40 3.85 -11.63 -20.27
C ASN A 40 3.67 -12.56 -19.06
N ASN A 41 2.44 -12.72 -18.58
CA ASN A 41 2.09 -13.53 -17.41
C ASN A 41 2.60 -13.00 -16.06
N GLU A 42 3.10 -11.76 -16.02
CA GLU A 42 3.50 -11.06 -14.80
C GLU A 42 2.55 -9.90 -14.49
N PRO A 43 2.18 -9.69 -13.22
CA PRO A 43 1.33 -8.58 -12.80
C PRO A 43 2.09 -7.26 -12.90
N VAL A 44 1.51 -6.29 -13.61
CA VAL A 44 2.14 -4.99 -13.87
C VAL A 44 1.32 -3.82 -13.34
N TYR A 45 0.00 -3.94 -13.40
CA TYR A 45 -0.92 -2.88 -12.96
C TYR A 45 -2.09 -3.46 -12.17
N PHE A 46 -2.62 -2.67 -11.25
CA PHE A 46 -3.87 -2.93 -10.55
C PHE A 46 -4.84 -1.80 -10.86
N ILE A 47 -6.06 -2.16 -11.22
CA ILE A 47 -7.14 -1.22 -11.51
C ILE A 47 -8.16 -1.38 -10.39
N ILE A 48 -8.42 -0.27 -9.68
CA ILE A 48 -9.38 -0.21 -8.58
C ILE A 48 -10.35 0.95 -8.81
N ASN A 49 -11.47 0.94 -8.08
CA ASN A 49 -12.45 2.01 -8.15
C ASN A 49 -11.83 3.33 -7.64
N ALA A 50 -12.17 4.45 -8.30
CA ALA A 50 -11.73 5.77 -7.88
C ALA A 50 -12.25 6.18 -6.49
N HIS A 51 -13.41 5.66 -6.09
CA HIS A 51 -13.91 5.83 -4.72
C HIS A 51 -12.98 5.13 -3.71
N ASP A 52 -12.70 3.85 -3.93
CA ASP A 52 -11.87 3.04 -3.04
C ASP A 52 -10.44 3.55 -2.98
N TYR A 53 -9.87 3.98 -4.12
CA TYR A 53 -8.55 4.61 -4.15
C TYR A 53 -8.48 5.83 -3.23
N ARG A 54 -9.50 6.70 -3.25
CA ARG A 54 -9.54 7.87 -2.37
C ARG A 54 -9.65 7.48 -0.90
N HIS A 55 -10.52 6.52 -0.60
CA HIS A 55 -10.67 6.02 0.76
C HIS A 55 -9.37 5.38 1.30
N PHE A 56 -8.67 4.59 0.49
CA PHE A 56 -7.37 4.04 0.87
C PHE A 56 -6.34 5.13 1.15
N ARG A 57 -6.32 6.21 0.35
CA ARG A 57 -5.43 7.35 0.60
C ARG A 57 -5.74 8.06 1.91
N GLU A 58 -7.01 8.29 2.20
CA GLU A 58 -7.45 8.89 3.46
C GLU A 58 -7.02 8.04 4.66
N LEU A 59 -7.17 6.72 4.57
CA LEU A 59 -6.72 5.78 5.61
C LEU A 59 -5.19 5.75 5.75
N GLU A 60 -4.43 5.81 4.66
CA GLU A 60 -2.96 5.90 4.71
C GLU A 60 -2.51 7.17 5.46
N ASP A 61 -3.14 8.30 5.17
CA ASP A 61 -2.86 9.57 5.84
C ASP A 61 -3.25 9.50 7.33
N GLU A 62 -4.41 8.94 7.66
CA GLU A 62 -4.85 8.75 9.06
C GLU A 62 -3.87 7.85 9.85
N VAL A 63 -3.45 6.73 9.28
CA VAL A 63 -2.47 5.83 9.91
C VAL A 63 -1.14 6.54 10.16
N LYS A 64 -0.70 7.38 9.22
CA LYS A 64 0.51 8.18 9.36
C LYS A 64 0.39 9.18 10.52
N GLU A 65 -0.73 9.87 10.62
CA GLU A 65 -0.99 10.81 11.71
C GLU A 65 -1.08 10.10 13.06
N LEU A 66 -1.76 8.96 13.15
CA LEU A 66 -1.82 8.15 14.36
C LEU A 66 -0.44 7.66 14.80
N ARG A 67 0.39 7.20 13.86
CA ARG A 67 1.76 6.77 14.15
C ARG A 67 2.63 7.94 14.65
N ASN A 68 2.46 9.13 14.08
CA ASN A 68 3.15 10.33 14.55
C ASN A 68 2.69 10.73 15.96
N ALA A 69 1.39 10.71 16.23
CA ALA A 69 0.84 11.01 17.54
C ALA A 69 1.31 9.98 18.60
N GLU A 70 1.39 8.71 18.22
CA GLU A 70 1.93 7.65 19.07
C GLU A 70 3.42 7.87 19.37
N ALA A 71 4.23 8.19 18.36
CA ALA A 71 5.66 8.51 18.55
C ALA A 71 5.86 9.72 19.46
N GLN A 72 5.05 10.77 19.31
CA GLN A 72 5.08 11.95 20.20
C GLN A 72 4.71 11.58 21.63
N ARG A 73 3.68 10.75 21.82
CA ARG A 73 3.28 10.27 23.16
C ARG A 73 4.38 9.43 23.81
N GLN A 74 5.01 8.52 23.07
CA GLN A 74 6.13 7.71 23.56
C GLN A 74 7.31 8.59 24.00
N ALA A 75 7.68 9.59 23.19
CA ALA A 75 8.74 10.53 23.52
C ALA A 75 8.44 11.36 24.79
N LEU A 76 7.20 11.83 24.96
CA LEU A 76 6.77 12.61 26.13
C LEU A 76 6.71 11.75 27.41
N ASN A 77 6.29 10.49 27.28
CA ASN A 77 6.20 9.56 28.41
C ASN A 77 7.56 8.92 28.77
N GLY A 78 8.61 9.17 27.98
CA GLY A 78 9.92 8.54 28.16
C GLY A 78 9.91 7.03 27.85
N GLU A 79 8.88 6.55 27.14
CA GLU A 79 8.75 5.18 26.64
C GLU A 79 9.58 5.04 25.35
N CYS A 80 10.87 5.34 25.45
CA CYS A 80 11.81 5.19 24.35
C CYS A 80 12.55 3.87 24.53
N THR A 81 12.51 2.98 23.54
CA THR A 81 13.28 1.71 23.57
C THR A 81 14.78 1.97 23.70
N HIS A 82 15.27 3.04 23.07
CA HIS A 82 16.65 3.50 23.18
C HIS A 82 16.68 5.02 23.34
N SER A 83 17.56 5.50 24.22
CA SER A 83 17.87 6.94 24.36
C SER A 83 19.35 7.14 24.09
N PHE A 84 19.66 8.10 23.24
CA PHE A 84 21.03 8.45 22.89
C PHE A 84 21.38 9.78 23.53
N LYS A 85 22.58 9.88 24.11
CA LYS A 85 23.09 11.11 24.74
C LYS A 85 23.84 12.01 23.76
N SER A 86 24.14 11.53 22.56
CA SER A 86 24.84 12.24 21.49
C SER A 86 24.42 11.68 20.12
N VAL A 87 24.60 12.49 19.08
CA VAL A 87 24.32 12.10 17.69
C VAL A 87 25.25 10.98 17.24
N ASP A 88 26.53 11.02 17.64
CA ASP A 88 27.50 9.96 17.32
C ASP A 88 27.07 8.58 17.85
N GLY A 89 26.46 8.53 19.05
CA GLY A 89 25.96 7.27 19.62
C GLY A 89 24.68 6.77 18.96
N MET A 90 23.94 7.64 18.25
CA MET A 90 22.79 7.26 17.44
C MET A 90 23.28 6.65 16.11
N ASP A 91 24.28 7.26 15.47
CA ASP A 91 24.83 6.79 14.19
C ASP A 91 25.51 5.41 14.34
N GLU A 92 26.27 5.18 15.41
CA GLU A 92 26.86 3.85 15.70
C GLU A 92 25.80 2.74 15.84
N TYR A 93 24.62 3.05 16.37
CA TYR A 93 23.53 2.07 16.50
C TYR A 93 22.91 1.72 15.14
N PHE A 94 22.73 2.70 14.26
CA PHE A 94 22.20 2.47 12.92
C PHE A 94 23.19 1.76 12.00
N ASP A 95 24.49 2.02 12.16
CA ASP A 95 25.55 1.34 11.39
C ASP A 95 25.74 -0.13 11.81
N ALA A 96 25.31 -0.51 13.02
CA ALA A 96 25.39 -1.87 13.55
C ALA A 96 24.19 -2.77 13.20
N LEU A 97 23.18 -2.23 12.49
CA LEU A 97 21.88 -2.84 12.19
C LEU A 97 21.85 -3.43 10.77
#